data_AF-A0A0J8TZG1-F1
#
_entry.id   AF-A0A0J8TZG1-F1
#
_cell.length_a   1.000
_cell.length_b   1.000
_cell.length_c   1.000
_cell.angle_alpha   90.00
_cell.angle_beta   90.00
_cell.angle_gamma   90.00
#
_symmetry.space_group_name_H-M   'P 1'
#
loop_
_entity.id
_entity.type
_entity.pdbx_description
1 polymer ?
#
loop_
_entity_poly.entity_id
_entity_poly.type
_entity_poly.pdbx_seq_one_letter_code
_entity_poly.pdbx_strand_id
1 'polypeptide(L)'
;MPSSLESRSTGTFNSITRKGRPSVEITLDGDVSSQSRGINTYTTLDPIEGKVVISADTDVRFDQIHISFIGAARTLIERPGYAGPTVGQSSAFHAFLRLTQPIEESQYPQPRVLEAGRKYSFPFTFVVPERLLPHACKHEVNHPQIQAAHTHLPPSLGGHTLAGRGASKLLDDMCPQMCQIQYKIRARVARFDLPEDQPPKTLVEVVRKVRIVPATDEEPPLDVADSNEEFRMRSEKIVKKGTLRKKFGRIAVAAAQPKPFRLPSVHSESSENVSPATMATLHVRFDPDHEHQTPPKLGCLWTKLKVNTFFGIEPWSDFPSRSSKLAWNYNKGVYTDTLCLASRCVASATWQKHTTSAPPSPSSCSSSRRSSIQSNWTDGSLVGPTACFTGNTYYTATVLVPISLPSHKAYAPTFHSCLISRTYSLDISLSYNPSSSSTFTTRQTISLCIPVQVTGQESLTAVVANRAREASAQSAAADEFFTPRVITPPSPEYVGQARLEASAPPEYLSLLTTSAH
;
A
#
# COMPACT_ATOMS: atom_id res chain seq x y z
N MET A 1 4.85 27.07 -22.38
CA MET A 1 5.08 26.19 -23.53
C MET A 1 5.98 25.04 -23.08
N PRO A 2 5.42 23.93 -22.58
CA PRO A 2 6.21 22.79 -22.11
C PRO A 2 6.31 21.73 -23.21
N SER A 3 7.54 21.34 -23.52
CA SER A 3 7.90 20.25 -24.44
C SER A 3 7.57 18.91 -23.79
N SER A 4 6.72 18.12 -24.46
CA SER A 4 6.34 16.77 -24.07
C SER A 4 7.50 15.79 -24.31
N LEU A 5 7.86 15.03 -23.29
CA LEU A 5 8.66 13.82 -23.43
C LEU A 5 7.70 12.63 -23.45
N GLU A 6 7.01 12.45 -24.58
CA GLU A 6 6.34 11.20 -24.93
C GLU A 6 7.36 10.22 -25.50
N SER A 7 7.83 9.27 -24.68
CA SER A 7 8.46 8.06 -25.21
C SER A 7 7.37 7.05 -25.60
N ARG A 8 7.05 7.05 -26.89
CA ARG A 8 6.46 5.98 -27.71
C ARG A 8 6.28 4.60 -27.04
N SER A 9 5.03 4.18 -26.88
CA SER A 9 4.47 2.97 -27.54
C SER A 9 3.06 2.69 -27.01
N THR A 10 2.08 3.43 -27.52
CA THR A 10 0.68 3.02 -27.57
C THR A 10 0.33 2.90 -29.05
N GLY A 11 0.52 1.71 -29.60
CA GLY A 11 0.20 1.44 -30.99
C GLY A 11 -1.26 1.06 -31.15
N THR A 12 -2.13 2.04 -31.40
CA THR A 12 -3.43 1.81 -32.03
C THR A 12 -3.38 2.44 -33.43
N PHE A 13 -3.65 1.62 -34.45
CA PHE A 13 -3.62 1.91 -35.88
C PHE A 13 -2.25 2.18 -36.53
N ASN A 14 -1.60 1.08 -36.93
CA ASN A 14 -0.84 1.01 -38.20
C ASN A 14 -1.25 -0.28 -38.91
N SER A 15 -2.37 -0.19 -39.63
CA SER A 15 -2.76 -1.15 -40.67
C SER A 15 -1.99 -0.75 -41.92
N ILE A 16 -0.77 -1.26 -42.09
CA ILE A 16 -0.08 -1.50 -43.37
C ILE A 16 1.19 -2.31 -43.03
N THR A 17 1.21 -3.56 -43.52
CA THR A 17 2.31 -4.56 -43.58
C THR A 17 2.93 -5.10 -42.28
N ARG A 18 2.18 -5.94 -41.53
CA ARG A 18 2.71 -6.91 -40.55
C ARG A 18 2.62 -8.38 -41.03
N LYS A 19 2.95 -8.67 -42.29
CA LYS A 19 2.92 -10.06 -42.76
C LYS A 19 3.93 -10.89 -41.96
N GLY A 20 3.46 -11.92 -41.24
CA GLY A 20 4.28 -12.94 -40.59
C GLY A 20 4.73 -12.70 -39.14
N ARG A 21 4.18 -11.69 -38.43
CA ARG A 21 4.42 -11.55 -36.99
C ARG A 21 3.22 -12.12 -36.21
N PRO A 22 3.43 -13.06 -35.28
CA PRO A 22 2.33 -13.62 -34.50
C PRO A 22 1.67 -12.54 -33.62
N SER A 23 0.36 -12.63 -33.48
CA SER A 23 -0.46 -11.85 -32.57
C SER A 23 -0.56 -12.57 -31.22
N VAL A 24 -0.52 -11.79 -30.13
CA VAL A 24 -0.66 -12.30 -28.76
C VAL A 24 -1.67 -11.45 -28.02
N GLU A 25 -2.60 -12.11 -27.36
CA GLU A 25 -3.61 -11.48 -26.51
C GLU A 25 -3.53 -12.10 -25.10
N ILE A 26 -3.62 -11.27 -24.07
CA ILE A 26 -3.65 -11.71 -22.67
C ILE A 26 -5.02 -11.35 -22.12
N THR A 27 -5.81 -12.34 -21.76
CA THR A 27 -7.13 -12.17 -21.12
C THR A 27 -7.05 -12.64 -19.68
N LEU A 28 -7.57 -11.82 -18.76
CA LEU A 28 -7.71 -12.19 -17.35
C LEU A 28 -9.12 -12.70 -17.10
N ASP A 29 -9.27 -13.65 -16.19
CA ASP A 29 -10.58 -14.15 -15.80
C ASP A 29 -11.32 -13.07 -14.98
N GLY A 30 -12.63 -12.95 -15.20
CA GLY A 30 -13.46 -11.87 -14.62
C GLY A 30 -13.39 -10.52 -15.36
N ASP A 31 -12.66 -10.42 -16.47
CA ASP A 31 -12.65 -9.23 -17.33
C ASP A 31 -14.00 -9.14 -18.08
N VAL A 32 -14.96 -8.37 -17.56
CA VAL A 32 -16.27 -8.20 -18.20
C VAL A 32 -16.11 -7.34 -19.46
N SER A 33 -16.01 -8.02 -20.60
CA SER A 33 -16.14 -7.54 -21.98
C SER A 33 -16.14 -6.00 -22.16
N SER A 34 -14.99 -5.42 -22.44
CA SER A 34 -14.79 -4.15 -23.18
C SER A 34 -15.44 -2.84 -22.66
N GLN A 35 -16.25 -2.85 -21.59
CA GLN A 35 -16.99 -1.66 -21.15
C GLN A 35 -16.59 -1.12 -19.78
N SER A 36 -15.99 -1.92 -18.89
CA SER A 36 -15.36 -1.40 -17.67
C SER A 36 -13.89 -1.01 -17.94
N ARG A 37 -13.61 0.28 -18.15
CA ARG A 37 -12.24 0.85 -18.27
C ARG A 37 -11.41 0.78 -16.96
N GLY A 38 -11.73 -0.15 -16.05
CA GLY A 38 -11.01 -0.34 -14.79
C GLY A 38 -9.78 -1.23 -14.98
N ILE A 39 -8.72 -1.00 -14.20
CA ILE A 39 -7.62 -1.97 -14.07
C ILE A 39 -7.98 -2.99 -13.00
N ASN A 40 -7.82 -4.27 -13.32
CA ASN A 40 -7.98 -5.37 -12.37
C ASN A 40 -7.03 -5.15 -11.18
N THR A 41 -7.64 -5.09 -9.99
CA THR A 41 -6.94 -4.83 -8.74
C THR A 41 -6.95 -6.09 -7.90
N TYR A 42 -5.80 -6.45 -7.35
CA TYR A 42 -5.61 -7.65 -6.53
C TYR A 42 -4.91 -7.28 -5.21
N THR A 43 -5.17 -8.07 -4.18
CA THR A 43 -4.48 -8.00 -2.87
C THR A 43 -3.57 -9.22 -2.67
N THR A 44 -2.89 -9.27 -1.53
CA THR A 44 -2.02 -10.37 -1.14
C THR A 44 -2.77 -11.71 -1.13
N LEU A 45 -2.15 -12.77 -1.64
CA LEU A 45 -2.72 -14.12 -1.82
C LEU A 45 -3.89 -14.24 -2.79
N ASP A 46 -4.24 -13.17 -3.53
CA ASP A 46 -5.23 -13.30 -4.60
C ASP A 46 -4.66 -14.11 -5.78
N PRO A 47 -5.46 -15.00 -6.38
CA PRO A 47 -5.14 -15.63 -7.64
C PRO A 47 -5.37 -14.65 -8.80
N ILE A 48 -4.43 -14.62 -9.72
CA ILE A 48 -4.48 -13.93 -11.01
C ILE A 48 -4.52 -15.01 -12.08
N GLU A 49 -5.72 -15.31 -12.55
CA GLU A 49 -6.01 -16.35 -13.51
C GLU A 49 -6.32 -15.75 -14.88
N GLY A 50 -6.00 -16.50 -15.92
CA GLY A 50 -6.29 -16.11 -17.28
C GLY A 50 -5.61 -17.00 -18.30
N LYS A 51 -5.56 -16.50 -19.54
CA LYS A 51 -4.96 -17.21 -20.66
C LYS A 51 -4.29 -16.27 -21.64
N VAL A 52 -3.26 -16.79 -22.29
CA VAL A 52 -2.60 -16.17 -23.44
C VAL A 52 -3.09 -16.85 -24.69
N VAL A 53 -3.62 -16.07 -25.64
CA VAL A 53 -4.06 -16.54 -26.95
C VAL A 53 -3.08 -16.05 -28.00
N ILE A 54 -2.52 -16.99 -28.78
CA ILE A 54 -1.54 -16.71 -29.82
C ILE A 54 -2.12 -17.13 -31.17
N SER A 55 -1.98 -16.28 -32.18
CA SER A 55 -2.37 -16.59 -33.56
C SER A 55 -1.37 -16.01 -34.55
N ALA A 56 -1.32 -16.55 -35.76
CA ALA A 56 -0.49 -16.03 -36.83
C ALA A 56 -1.27 -15.95 -38.16
N ASP A 57 -0.91 -15.01 -39.02
CA ASP A 57 -1.47 -14.84 -40.37
C ASP A 57 -0.77 -15.73 -41.40
N THR A 58 0.44 -16.17 -41.09
CA THR A 58 1.23 -17.16 -41.84
C THR A 58 1.83 -18.17 -40.87
N ASP A 59 2.35 -19.28 -41.37
CA ASP A 59 3.05 -20.26 -40.52
C ASP A 59 4.30 -19.63 -39.89
N VAL A 60 4.38 -19.66 -38.57
CA VAL A 60 5.49 -19.07 -37.81
C VAL A 60 6.13 -20.12 -36.92
N ARG A 61 7.36 -20.54 -37.26
CA ARG A 61 8.18 -21.35 -36.35
C ARG A 61 8.53 -20.57 -35.09
N PHE A 62 8.49 -21.21 -33.94
CA PHE A 62 8.93 -20.64 -32.67
C PHE A 62 9.61 -21.74 -31.85
N ASP A 63 10.26 -21.39 -30.76
CA ASP A 63 10.90 -22.39 -29.89
C ASP A 63 10.40 -22.30 -28.46
N GLN A 64 10.10 -21.10 -27.95
CA GLN A 64 9.62 -20.95 -26.57
C GLN A 64 8.53 -19.90 -26.42
N ILE A 65 7.60 -20.19 -25.51
CA ILE A 65 6.60 -19.25 -25.00
C ILE A 65 6.90 -19.01 -23.53
N HIS A 66 6.96 -17.75 -23.13
CA HIS A 66 7.24 -17.32 -21.76
C HIS A 66 6.08 -16.48 -21.24
N ILE A 67 5.39 -16.97 -20.21
CA ILE A 67 4.33 -16.23 -19.51
C ILE A 67 4.83 -15.94 -18.10
N SER A 68 4.86 -14.68 -17.70
CA SER A 68 5.43 -14.27 -16.42
C SER A 68 4.67 -13.14 -15.75
N PHE A 69 4.56 -13.19 -14.43
CA PHE A 69 4.10 -12.09 -13.59
C PHE A 69 5.30 -11.33 -13.03
N ILE A 70 5.38 -10.04 -13.33
CA ILE A 70 6.54 -9.20 -13.02
C ILE A 70 6.10 -7.98 -12.21
N GLY A 71 6.74 -7.77 -11.06
CA GLY A 71 6.69 -6.53 -10.28
C GLY A 71 8.01 -5.79 -10.37
N ALA A 72 7.96 -4.49 -10.71
CA ALA A 72 9.17 -3.68 -10.85
C ALA A 72 8.98 -2.24 -10.40
N ALA A 73 10.04 -1.67 -9.81
CA ALA A 73 10.15 -0.28 -9.41
C ALA A 73 11.08 0.47 -10.37
N ARG A 74 10.75 1.74 -10.64
CA ARG A 74 11.52 2.69 -11.45
C ARG A 74 11.62 4.01 -10.71
N THR A 75 12.82 4.55 -10.66
CA THR A 75 13.10 5.87 -10.11
C THR A 75 13.94 6.69 -11.08
N LEU A 76 13.76 8.00 -11.06
CA LEU A 76 14.52 8.98 -11.80
C LEU A 76 14.90 10.13 -10.86
N ILE A 77 16.14 10.61 -10.93
CA ILE A 77 16.60 11.81 -10.25
C ILE A 77 17.19 12.74 -11.28
N GLU A 78 16.70 13.98 -11.29
CA GLU A 78 17.24 15.06 -12.11
C GLU A 78 18.21 15.90 -11.28
N ARG A 79 19.46 16.02 -11.73
CA ARG A 79 20.48 16.82 -11.06
C ARG A 79 20.37 18.27 -11.52
N PRO A 80 20.15 19.24 -10.62
CA PRO A 80 20.13 20.65 -10.99
C PRO A 80 21.52 21.12 -11.46
N GLY A 81 21.59 21.89 -12.55
CA GLY A 81 22.81 22.54 -13.03
C GLY A 81 23.39 22.05 -14.36
N TYR A 82 22.84 20.98 -14.97
CA TYR A 82 23.22 20.54 -16.32
C TYR A 82 22.08 20.80 -17.31
N ALA A 83 22.33 21.61 -18.34
CA ALA A 83 21.39 21.86 -19.42
C ALA A 83 21.66 20.88 -20.59
N GLY A 84 20.75 19.92 -20.77
CA GLY A 84 20.72 19.00 -21.91
C GLY A 84 19.62 17.95 -21.73
N PRO A 85 18.96 17.46 -22.80
CA PRO A 85 17.78 16.59 -22.69
C PRO A 85 18.05 15.20 -22.06
N THR A 86 19.32 14.83 -21.87
CA THR A 86 19.76 13.57 -21.26
C THR A 86 20.93 13.74 -20.27
N VAL A 87 21.44 14.96 -20.10
CA VAL A 87 22.62 15.24 -19.27
C VAL A 87 22.13 15.68 -17.89
N GLY A 88 22.41 14.87 -16.87
CA GLY A 88 22.02 15.16 -15.49
C GLY A 88 20.86 14.32 -14.94
N GLN A 89 20.27 13.44 -15.74
CA GLN A 89 19.28 12.47 -15.27
C GLN A 89 19.94 11.14 -14.91
N SER A 90 19.63 10.59 -13.74
CA SER A 90 20.05 9.25 -13.32
C SER A 90 18.80 8.44 -12.98
N SER A 91 18.75 7.19 -13.42
CA SER A 91 17.59 6.31 -13.17
C SER A 91 18.01 4.98 -12.58
N ALA A 92 17.12 4.36 -11.82
CA ALA A 92 17.28 2.99 -11.35
C ALA A 92 16.05 2.16 -11.67
N PHE A 93 16.29 0.87 -11.92
CA PHE A 93 15.27 -0.12 -12.19
C PHE A 93 15.51 -1.33 -11.30
N HIS A 94 14.46 -1.81 -10.65
CA HIS A 94 14.54 -2.99 -9.79
C HIS A 94 13.33 -3.89 -10.02
N ALA A 95 13.54 -5.04 -10.65
CA ALA A 95 12.54 -6.10 -10.79
C ALA A 95 12.56 -6.98 -9.55
N PHE A 96 11.72 -6.65 -8.58
CA PHE A 96 11.68 -7.31 -7.27
C PHE A 96 10.83 -8.60 -7.26
N LEU A 97 9.93 -8.76 -8.22
CA LEU A 97 9.08 -9.95 -8.37
C LEU A 97 9.13 -10.47 -9.81
N ARG A 98 9.36 -11.78 -9.95
CA ARG A 98 9.22 -12.50 -11.21
C ARG A 98 8.73 -13.92 -10.92
N LEU A 99 7.49 -14.21 -11.27
CA LEU A 99 6.95 -15.57 -11.31
C LEU A 99 6.79 -15.98 -12.78
N THR A 100 7.06 -17.23 -13.11
CA THR A 100 6.97 -17.76 -14.48
C THR A 100 6.00 -18.93 -14.46
N GLN A 101 5.05 -18.95 -15.40
CA GLN A 101 4.15 -20.08 -15.62
C GLN A 101 4.91 -21.17 -16.41
N PRO A 102 5.11 -22.37 -15.85
CA PRO A 102 5.63 -23.49 -16.61
C PRO A 102 4.65 -23.90 -17.71
N ILE A 103 5.17 -24.22 -18.89
CA ILE A 103 4.41 -24.76 -20.03
C ILE A 103 5.03 -26.09 -20.39
N GLU A 104 4.24 -27.17 -20.30
CA GLU A 104 4.72 -28.52 -20.61
C GLU A 104 4.95 -28.71 -22.11
N GLU A 105 5.87 -29.60 -22.48
CA GLU A 105 6.16 -29.91 -23.89
C GLU A 105 4.92 -30.38 -24.65
N SER A 106 4.03 -31.11 -23.95
CA SER A 106 2.74 -31.61 -24.44
C SER A 106 1.77 -30.50 -24.85
N GLN A 107 1.88 -29.31 -24.26
CA GLN A 107 1.00 -28.16 -24.54
C GLN A 107 1.42 -27.39 -25.79
N TYR A 108 2.63 -27.63 -26.30
CA TYR A 108 3.10 -26.96 -27.50
C TYR A 108 2.58 -27.65 -28.77
N PRO A 109 2.23 -26.89 -29.83
CA PRO A 109 1.98 -27.47 -31.13
C PRO A 109 3.20 -28.25 -31.64
N GLN A 110 2.94 -29.39 -32.26
CA GLN A 110 3.94 -30.21 -32.93
C GLN A 110 3.68 -30.23 -34.45
N PRO A 111 4.68 -29.90 -35.27
CA PRO A 111 5.97 -29.32 -34.91
C PRO A 111 5.80 -27.89 -34.35
N ARG A 112 6.80 -27.34 -33.64
CA ARG A 112 6.81 -26.00 -33.00
C ARG A 112 6.58 -24.84 -33.99
N VAL A 113 5.38 -24.77 -34.54
CA VAL A 113 4.92 -23.90 -35.62
C VAL A 113 3.53 -23.43 -35.28
N LEU A 114 3.34 -22.11 -35.31
CA LEU A 114 2.04 -21.49 -35.22
C LEU A 114 1.43 -21.48 -36.62
N GLU A 115 0.57 -22.45 -36.91
CA GLU A 115 -0.16 -22.54 -38.19
C GLU A 115 -1.01 -21.29 -38.47
N ALA A 116 -1.02 -20.86 -39.73
CA ALA A 116 -1.79 -19.72 -40.20
C ALA A 116 -3.29 -19.90 -39.87
N GLY A 117 -3.89 -18.85 -39.29
CA GLY A 117 -5.31 -18.83 -38.94
C GLY A 117 -5.71 -19.64 -37.70
N ARG A 118 -4.81 -20.45 -37.13
CA ARG A 118 -5.08 -21.23 -35.92
C ARG A 118 -4.79 -20.41 -34.66
N LYS A 119 -5.58 -20.65 -33.60
CA LYS A 119 -5.41 -20.04 -32.29
C LYS A 119 -4.90 -21.08 -31.28
N TYR A 120 -3.87 -20.72 -30.54
CA TYR A 120 -3.29 -21.53 -29.48
C TYR A 120 -3.51 -20.83 -28.15
N SER A 121 -3.98 -21.56 -27.14
CA SER A 121 -4.31 -21.00 -25.84
C SER A 121 -3.44 -21.63 -24.75
N PHE A 122 -2.82 -20.78 -23.94
CA PHE A 122 -1.95 -21.17 -22.84
C PHE A 122 -2.50 -20.56 -21.54
N PRO A 123 -3.14 -21.35 -20.66
CA PRO A 123 -3.64 -20.85 -19.39
C PRO A 123 -2.47 -20.51 -18.45
N PHE A 124 -2.71 -19.58 -17.52
CA PHE A 124 -1.78 -19.28 -16.45
C PHE A 124 -2.52 -18.97 -15.15
N THR A 125 -1.87 -19.29 -14.04
CA THR A 125 -2.31 -18.92 -12.69
C THR A 125 -1.12 -18.41 -11.92
N PHE A 126 -1.19 -17.16 -11.45
CA PHE A 126 -0.22 -16.60 -10.52
C PHE A 126 -0.91 -16.28 -9.21
N VAL A 127 -0.21 -16.42 -8.08
CA VAL A 127 -0.70 -15.96 -6.78
C VAL A 127 0.12 -14.75 -6.36
N VAL A 128 -0.54 -13.68 -5.91
CA VAL A 128 0.16 -12.53 -5.34
C VAL A 128 0.85 -12.98 -4.04
N PRO A 129 2.18 -12.94 -3.96
CA PRO A 129 2.89 -13.53 -2.82
C PRO A 129 2.68 -12.72 -1.55
N GLU A 130 2.71 -13.39 -0.39
CA GLU A 130 2.72 -12.73 0.93
C GLU A 130 3.93 -11.80 1.07
N ARG A 131 5.11 -12.32 0.72
CA ARG A 131 6.39 -11.65 0.82
C ARG A 131 7.24 -11.95 -0.40
N LEU A 132 8.13 -11.03 -0.71
CA LEU A 132 9.19 -11.23 -1.67
C LEU A 132 10.24 -12.17 -1.07
N LEU A 133 10.79 -13.03 -1.91
CA LEU A 133 11.92 -13.88 -1.54
C LEU A 133 13.11 -13.00 -1.10
N PRO A 134 13.93 -13.41 -0.12
CA PRO A 134 15.03 -12.60 0.43
C PRO A 134 15.98 -12.01 -0.62
N HIS A 135 16.18 -12.72 -1.72
CA HIS A 135 17.00 -12.28 -2.86
C HIS A 135 16.48 -11.02 -3.59
N ALA A 136 15.27 -10.53 -3.29
CA ALA A 136 14.76 -9.26 -3.78
C ALA A 136 15.49 -8.07 -3.12
N CYS A 137 16.01 -8.24 -1.90
CA CYS A 137 16.78 -7.23 -1.17
C CYS A 137 18.17 -7.79 -0.79
N LYS A 138 19.15 -7.59 -1.67
CA LYS A 138 20.54 -8.08 -1.50
C LYS A 138 21.56 -7.01 -1.08
N HIS A 139 21.12 -5.76 -0.96
CA HIS A 139 22.02 -4.68 -0.56
C HIS A 139 22.25 -4.70 0.95
N GLU A 140 23.33 -4.09 1.39
CA GLU A 140 23.63 -3.91 2.81
C GLU A 140 22.57 -3.00 3.47
N VAL A 141 22.15 -3.38 4.68
CA VAL A 141 21.17 -2.65 5.49
C VAL A 141 21.72 -2.42 6.89
N ASN A 142 21.32 -1.32 7.52
CA ASN A 142 21.76 -0.97 8.87
C ASN A 142 21.10 -1.85 9.94
N HIS A 143 19.91 -2.39 9.67
CA HIS A 143 19.15 -3.18 10.63
C HIS A 143 18.32 -4.29 9.94
N PRO A 144 18.14 -5.49 10.53
CA PRO A 144 17.35 -6.58 9.94
C PRO A 144 15.89 -6.21 9.64
N GLN A 145 15.30 -5.30 10.43
CA GLN A 145 13.94 -4.80 10.18
C GLN A 145 13.80 -4.08 8.84
N ILE A 146 14.88 -3.47 8.33
CA ILE A 146 14.88 -2.83 7.00
C ILE A 146 14.75 -3.89 5.92
N GLN A 147 15.53 -4.98 6.02
CA GLN A 147 15.43 -6.08 5.07
C GLN A 147 14.05 -6.73 5.11
N ALA A 148 13.50 -6.94 6.32
CA ALA A 148 12.14 -7.45 6.48
C ALA A 148 11.12 -6.54 5.78
N ALA A 149 11.17 -5.23 6.02
CA ALA A 149 10.30 -4.26 5.36
C ALA A 149 10.47 -4.25 3.82
N HIS A 150 11.72 -4.32 3.33
CA HIS A 150 12.03 -4.35 1.89
C HIS A 150 11.55 -5.62 1.19
N THR A 151 11.32 -6.70 1.94
CA THR A 151 10.71 -7.93 1.42
C THR A 151 9.19 -7.92 1.43
N HIS A 152 8.53 -6.87 1.96
CA HIS A 152 7.10 -6.70 1.77
C HIS A 152 6.81 -6.30 0.31
N LEU A 153 5.68 -6.75 -0.21
CA LEU A 153 5.26 -6.41 -1.57
C LEU A 153 4.86 -4.92 -1.61
N PRO A 154 5.49 -4.06 -2.42
CA PRO A 154 5.10 -2.65 -2.47
C PRO A 154 3.79 -2.46 -3.26
N PRO A 155 2.93 -1.49 -2.91
CA PRO A 155 1.74 -1.18 -3.69
C PRO A 155 2.08 -0.66 -5.09
N SER A 156 1.16 -0.85 -6.03
CA SER A 156 1.22 -0.13 -7.31
C SER A 156 1.20 1.39 -7.09
N LEU A 157 2.09 2.11 -7.77
CA LEU A 157 2.32 3.54 -7.56
C LEU A 157 2.75 4.24 -8.86
N GLY A 158 2.28 5.46 -9.12
CA GLY A 158 2.72 6.28 -10.26
C GLY A 158 2.17 5.82 -11.61
N GLY A 159 0.95 5.28 -11.64
CA GLY A 159 0.26 4.85 -12.86
C GLY A 159 -0.93 5.75 -13.21
N HIS A 160 -1.05 6.18 -14.48
CA HIS A 160 -2.19 6.96 -15.01
C HIS A 160 -3.50 6.17 -15.16
N THR A 161 -3.71 5.17 -14.32
CA THR A 161 -4.71 4.12 -14.57
C THR A 161 -5.49 3.74 -13.32
N LEU A 162 -5.39 4.52 -12.26
CA LEU A 162 -6.21 4.34 -11.07
C LEU A 162 -7.58 4.94 -11.34
N ALA A 163 -8.49 4.18 -11.96
CA ALA A 163 -9.88 4.58 -12.02
C ALA A 163 -10.38 4.80 -10.57
N GLY A 164 -11.07 5.91 -10.34
CA GLY A 164 -11.80 6.07 -9.09
C GLY A 164 -12.85 4.97 -8.95
N ARG A 165 -13.17 4.61 -7.71
CA ARG A 165 -14.27 3.68 -7.40
C ARG A 165 -15.52 4.15 -8.16
N GLY A 166 -15.98 3.37 -9.14
CA GLY A 166 -17.17 3.64 -9.95
C GLY A 166 -17.12 4.84 -10.91
N ALA A 167 -16.00 5.55 -11.04
CA ALA A 167 -15.93 6.78 -11.84
C ALA A 167 -15.07 6.63 -13.10
N SER A 168 -15.52 7.20 -14.21
CA SER A 168 -14.74 7.37 -15.46
C SER A 168 -13.48 8.24 -15.29
N LYS A 169 -13.28 8.83 -14.11
CA LYS A 169 -12.19 9.74 -13.77
C LYS A 169 -11.09 9.01 -13.00
N LEU A 170 -9.87 9.15 -13.50
CA LEU A 170 -8.66 8.68 -12.85
C LEU A 170 -8.39 9.49 -11.57
N LEU A 171 -8.13 8.80 -10.46
CA LEU A 171 -7.69 9.42 -9.20
C LEU A 171 -6.18 9.62 -9.21
N ASP A 172 -5.77 10.72 -8.59
CA ASP A 172 -4.36 11.04 -8.36
C ASP A 172 -3.86 10.36 -7.08
N ASP A 173 -2.79 9.56 -7.19
CA ASP A 173 -2.11 8.89 -6.06
C ASP A 173 -0.99 9.72 -5.42
N MET A 174 -0.85 10.98 -5.84
CA MET A 174 0.16 11.91 -5.37
C MET A 174 1.59 11.39 -5.57
N CYS A 175 1.80 10.46 -6.51
CA CYS A 175 3.12 9.98 -6.86
C CYS A 175 3.79 10.99 -7.81
N PRO A 176 5.04 11.41 -7.55
CA PRO A 176 5.78 12.20 -8.52
C PRO A 176 6.06 11.38 -9.78
N GLN A 177 6.23 12.05 -10.93
CA GLN A 177 6.59 11.41 -12.20
C GLN A 177 7.92 10.65 -12.14
N MET A 178 8.80 11.04 -11.20
CA MET A 178 10.09 10.41 -10.95
C MET A 178 10.00 8.99 -10.39
N CYS A 179 8.82 8.51 -9.98
CA CYS A 179 8.66 7.24 -9.27
C CYS A 179 7.54 6.42 -9.90
N GLN A 180 7.76 5.10 -10.00
CA GLN A 180 6.74 4.19 -10.49
C GLN A 180 6.96 2.76 -9.97
N ILE A 181 5.89 2.12 -9.52
CA ILE A 181 5.84 0.70 -9.16
C ILE A 181 4.73 0.06 -9.97
N GLN A 182 5.09 -0.91 -10.81
CA GLN A 182 4.16 -1.55 -11.74
C GLN A 182 4.21 -3.06 -11.63
N TYR A 183 3.02 -3.65 -11.76
CA TYR A 183 2.80 -5.08 -11.88
C TYR A 183 2.20 -5.41 -13.23
N LYS A 184 2.68 -6.50 -13.84
CA LYS A 184 2.26 -6.89 -15.18
C LYS A 184 2.38 -8.38 -15.44
N ILE A 185 1.44 -8.89 -16.23
CA ILE A 185 1.57 -10.17 -16.93
C ILE A 185 2.25 -9.90 -18.27
N ARG A 186 3.31 -10.65 -18.56
CA ARG A 186 4.11 -10.55 -19.77
C ARG A 186 4.08 -11.89 -20.49
N ALA A 187 3.62 -11.88 -21.74
CA ALA A 187 3.69 -13.01 -22.66
C ALA A 187 4.72 -12.71 -23.76
N ARG A 188 5.70 -13.60 -23.95
CA ARG A 188 6.76 -13.48 -24.96
C ARG A 188 6.87 -14.77 -25.76
N VAL A 189 6.84 -14.65 -27.09
CA VAL A 189 7.16 -15.76 -28.01
C VAL A 189 8.53 -15.51 -28.60
N ALA A 190 9.41 -16.50 -28.52
CA ALA A 190 10.78 -16.39 -28.97
C ALA A 190 11.21 -17.57 -29.86
N ARG A 191 12.20 -17.30 -30.70
CA ARG A 191 12.85 -18.26 -31.60
C ARG A 191 14.37 -18.21 -31.36
N PHE A 192 15.03 -19.35 -31.36
CA PHE A 192 16.49 -19.44 -31.40
C PHE A 192 16.94 -19.40 -32.87
N ASP A 193 17.83 -18.48 -33.20
CA ASP A 193 18.48 -18.44 -34.50
C ASP A 193 19.75 -19.30 -34.45
N LEU A 194 20.13 -19.93 -35.57
CA LEU A 194 21.41 -20.64 -35.70
C LEU A 194 22.46 -19.66 -36.27
N PRO A 195 23.71 -19.65 -35.76
CA PRO A 195 24.30 -20.54 -34.76
C PRO A 195 23.93 -20.17 -33.30
N GLU A 196 23.96 -21.18 -32.44
CA GLU A 196 23.44 -21.31 -31.07
C GLU A 196 23.91 -20.26 -30.03
N ASP A 197 24.81 -19.35 -30.40
CA ASP A 197 25.45 -18.38 -29.50
C ASP A 197 24.70 -17.02 -29.42
N GLN A 198 23.61 -16.87 -30.18
CA GLN A 198 22.78 -15.66 -30.14
C GLN A 198 21.61 -15.78 -29.15
N PRO A 199 21.28 -14.69 -28.42
CA PRO A 199 20.12 -14.71 -27.53
C PRO A 199 18.84 -14.94 -28.34
N PRO A 200 17.85 -15.68 -27.80
CA PRO A 200 16.61 -15.97 -28.51
C PRO A 200 15.92 -14.68 -28.99
N LYS A 201 15.64 -14.64 -30.29
CA LYS A 201 14.97 -13.55 -30.98
C LYS A 201 13.50 -13.50 -30.55
N THR A 202 13.08 -12.37 -30.00
CA THR A 202 11.68 -12.14 -29.66
C THR A 202 10.86 -11.93 -30.92
N LEU A 203 9.94 -12.85 -31.21
CA LEU A 203 8.98 -12.69 -32.31
C LEU A 203 7.90 -11.68 -31.92
N VAL A 204 7.37 -11.80 -30.70
CA VAL A 204 6.33 -10.91 -30.16
C VAL A 204 6.39 -10.90 -28.64
N GLU A 205 6.06 -9.74 -28.07
CA GLU A 205 5.93 -9.56 -26.63
C GLU A 205 4.74 -8.65 -26.35
N VAL A 206 3.85 -9.10 -25.46
CA VAL A 206 2.65 -8.39 -25.05
C VAL A 206 2.58 -8.34 -23.53
N VAL A 207 2.05 -7.23 -23.01
CA VAL A 207 2.01 -6.93 -21.58
C VAL A 207 0.60 -6.49 -21.19
N ARG A 208 0.07 -7.08 -20.12
CA ARG A 208 -1.18 -6.66 -19.45
C ARG A 208 -0.84 -6.17 -18.05
N LYS A 209 -1.17 -4.91 -17.73
CA LYS A 209 -0.94 -4.35 -16.39
C LYS A 209 -2.04 -4.78 -15.43
N VAL A 210 -1.67 -4.99 -14.18
CA VAL A 210 -2.59 -5.21 -13.06
C VAL A 210 -2.21 -4.28 -11.92
N ARG A 211 -3.16 -3.98 -11.03
CA ARG A 211 -2.92 -3.17 -9.84
C ARG A 211 -2.83 -4.07 -8.62
N ILE A 212 -1.84 -3.84 -7.77
CA ILE A 212 -1.69 -4.53 -6.49
C ILE A 212 -1.84 -3.53 -5.35
N VAL A 213 -2.74 -3.83 -4.41
CA VAL A 213 -2.85 -3.15 -3.12
C VAL A 213 -2.63 -4.21 -2.04
N PRO A 214 -1.41 -4.34 -1.50
CA PRO A 214 -1.07 -5.42 -0.57
C PRO A 214 -1.85 -5.27 0.74
N ALA A 215 -2.17 -6.41 1.35
CA ALA A 215 -2.57 -6.49 2.76
C ALA A 215 -1.39 -6.06 3.64
N THR A 216 -1.67 -5.24 4.65
CA THR A 216 -0.63 -4.67 5.53
C THR A 216 -1.14 -4.61 6.96
N ASP A 217 -0.32 -5.08 7.89
CA ASP A 217 -0.61 -4.96 9.32
C ASP A 217 -0.33 -3.55 9.84
N GLU A 218 -1.00 -3.19 10.94
CA GLU A 218 -0.72 -1.97 11.70
C GLU A 218 0.60 -2.15 12.45
N GLU A 219 1.59 -1.31 12.16
CA GLU A 219 2.87 -1.31 12.86
C GLU A 219 2.76 -0.53 14.18
N PRO A 220 3.57 -0.83 15.20
CA PRO A 220 3.54 -0.09 16.45
C PRO A 220 3.84 1.41 16.25
N PRO A 221 3.39 2.28 17.17
CA PRO A 221 3.73 3.69 17.15
C PRO A 221 5.25 3.94 17.07
N LEU A 222 5.66 4.94 16.30
CA LEU A 222 7.08 5.29 16.17
C LEU A 222 7.62 5.89 17.48
N ASP A 223 8.81 5.47 17.87
CA ASP A 223 9.57 6.13 18.93
C ASP A 223 10.26 7.38 18.38
N VAL A 224 9.63 8.54 18.57
CA VAL A 224 10.10 9.82 18.04
C VAL A 224 10.91 10.55 19.11
N ALA A 225 12.22 10.63 18.91
CA ALA A 225 13.09 11.46 19.74
C ALA A 225 12.70 12.95 19.68
N ASP A 226 12.89 13.69 20.78
CA ASP A 226 12.57 15.13 20.85
C ASP A 226 13.33 16.00 19.83
N SER A 227 14.51 15.55 19.40
CA SER A 227 15.36 16.22 18.40
C SER A 227 15.05 15.82 16.95
N ASN A 228 13.98 15.07 16.70
CA ASN A 228 13.62 14.62 15.35
C ASN A 228 13.27 15.84 14.45
N GLU A 229 13.86 15.89 13.26
CA GLU A 229 13.65 16.99 12.30
C GLU A 229 12.30 16.88 11.55
N GLU A 230 11.77 15.67 11.39
CA GLU A 230 10.56 15.37 10.63
C GLU A 230 9.28 15.41 11.48
N PHE A 231 9.33 14.77 12.65
CA PHE A 231 8.18 14.60 13.53
C PHE A 231 8.32 15.43 14.80
N ARG A 232 7.21 16.05 15.19
CA ARG A 232 7.09 16.86 16.41
C ARG A 232 5.80 16.47 17.12
N MET A 233 5.94 15.56 18.09
CA MET A 233 4.85 15.04 18.92
C MET A 233 4.41 16.00 20.02
N ARG A 234 5.34 16.86 20.47
CA ARG A 234 5.12 17.91 21.47
C ARG A 234 5.70 19.23 20.99
N SER A 235 4.98 20.31 21.24
CA SER A 235 5.41 21.66 20.91
C SER A 235 5.07 22.59 22.06
N GLU A 236 5.92 23.60 22.29
CA GLU A 236 5.78 24.54 23.38
C GLU A 236 6.07 25.96 22.90
N LYS A 237 5.27 26.93 23.33
CA LYS A 237 5.45 28.35 23.02
C LYS A 237 5.17 29.25 24.21
N ILE A 238 5.92 30.34 24.29
CA ILE A 238 5.61 31.44 25.21
C ILE A 238 4.39 32.19 24.68
N VAL A 239 3.37 32.29 25.51
CA VAL A 239 2.18 33.09 25.23
C VAL A 239 2.50 34.55 25.57
N LYS A 240 2.28 35.45 24.62
CA LYS A 240 2.52 36.89 24.80
C LYS A 240 1.22 37.67 24.71
N LYS A 241 1.02 38.71 25.54
CA LYS A 241 -0.20 39.54 25.58
C LYS A 241 0.12 41.03 25.39
N GLY A 242 -0.79 41.73 24.70
CA GLY A 242 -0.75 43.19 24.51
C GLY A 242 0.23 43.65 23.41
N THR A 243 0.19 44.95 23.12
CA THR A 243 1.07 45.61 22.13
C THR A 243 2.54 45.53 22.51
N LEU A 244 2.85 45.60 23.81
CA LEU A 244 4.19 45.42 24.39
C LEU A 244 4.63 43.94 24.49
N ARG A 245 3.81 42.98 24.05
CA ARG A 245 4.10 41.53 24.03
C ARG A 245 4.62 40.98 25.38
N LYS A 246 4.07 41.46 26.50
CA LYS A 246 4.42 40.97 27.85
C LYS A 246 4.14 39.46 27.96
N LYS A 247 5.01 38.73 28.67
CA LYS A 247 4.82 37.30 28.93
C LYS A 247 3.48 37.08 29.65
N PHE A 248 2.66 36.21 29.10
CA PHE A 248 1.35 35.81 29.63
C PHE A 248 1.40 34.39 30.22
N GLY A 249 2.44 33.63 29.94
CA GLY A 249 2.55 32.24 30.36
C GLY A 249 3.12 31.41 29.21
N ARG A 250 2.93 30.11 29.28
CA ARG A 250 3.48 29.16 28.32
C ARG A 250 2.46 28.10 27.99
N ILE A 251 2.28 27.82 26.70
CA ILE A 251 1.35 26.81 26.22
C ILE A 251 2.16 25.67 25.61
N ALA A 252 1.80 24.45 25.95
CA ALA A 252 2.30 23.24 25.31
C ALA A 252 1.14 22.44 24.73
N VAL A 253 1.39 21.79 23.60
CA VAL A 253 0.47 20.86 22.98
C VAL A 253 1.24 19.57 22.72
N ALA A 254 0.63 18.44 23.02
CA ALA A 254 1.17 17.13 22.68
C ALA A 254 0.06 16.22 22.14
N ALA A 255 0.45 15.25 21.31
CA ALA A 255 -0.44 14.21 20.83
C ALA A 255 0.36 12.94 20.53
N ALA A 256 -0.27 11.80 20.78
CA ALA A 256 0.26 10.50 20.37
C ALA A 256 -0.02 10.24 18.88
N GLN A 257 0.70 9.27 18.31
CA GLN A 257 0.42 8.78 16.97
C GLN A 257 -1.01 8.19 16.93
N PRO A 258 -1.89 8.66 16.03
CA PRO A 258 -3.24 8.14 15.93
C PRO A 258 -3.25 6.76 15.27
N LYS A 259 -4.40 6.07 15.37
CA LYS A 259 -4.66 4.84 14.64
C LYS A 259 -4.51 5.04 13.12
N PRO A 260 -4.12 4.00 12.37
CA PRO A 260 -3.94 4.11 10.92
C PRO A 260 -5.24 4.45 10.20
N PHE A 261 -5.11 5.09 9.04
CA PHE A 261 -6.19 5.12 8.06
C PHE A 261 -6.27 3.76 7.37
N ARG A 262 -7.39 3.06 7.54
CA ARG A 262 -7.64 1.79 6.86
C ARG A 262 -8.28 2.06 5.51
N LEU A 263 -7.59 1.69 4.43
CA LEU A 263 -8.12 1.80 3.09
C LEU A 263 -9.27 0.80 2.90
N PRO A 264 -10.23 1.10 2.01
CA PRO A 264 -11.40 0.25 1.84
C PRO A 264 -11.12 -0.91 0.87
N SER A 265 -11.97 -1.94 0.88
CA SER A 265 -11.75 -3.18 0.11
C SER A 265 -11.61 -2.97 -1.39
N VAL A 266 -10.83 -3.85 -2.00
CA VAL A 266 -10.82 -4.05 -3.45
C VAL A 266 -12.10 -4.80 -3.90
N HIS A 267 -12.62 -5.72 -3.08
CA HIS A 267 -13.66 -6.69 -3.46
C HIS A 267 -15.07 -6.36 -2.90
N SER A 268 -15.24 -5.24 -2.17
CA SER A 268 -16.51 -4.87 -1.55
C SER A 268 -17.21 -3.72 -2.29
N GLU A 269 -18.20 -4.08 -3.11
CA GLU A 269 -19.13 -3.16 -3.80
C GLU A 269 -20.02 -2.38 -2.81
N SER A 270 -20.19 -2.86 -1.57
CA SER A 270 -21.02 -2.22 -0.53
C SER A 270 -20.33 -1.08 0.23
N SER A 271 -19.03 -0.84 -0.02
CA SER A 271 -18.19 0.12 0.70
C SER A 271 -17.99 1.46 -0.01
N GLU A 272 -18.85 1.80 -0.97
CA GLU A 272 -18.64 2.90 -1.93
C GLU A 272 -18.55 4.30 -1.30
N ASN A 273 -19.04 4.50 -0.06
CA ASN A 273 -19.22 5.84 0.49
C ASN A 273 -18.45 6.16 1.78
N VAL A 274 -17.62 5.26 2.32
CA VAL A 274 -16.89 5.54 3.58
C VAL A 274 -15.46 5.97 3.30
N SER A 275 -15.19 7.27 3.46
CA SER A 275 -13.83 7.80 3.49
C SER A 275 -13.04 7.21 4.67
N PRO A 276 -11.82 6.70 4.46
CA PRO A 276 -10.94 6.27 5.55
C PRO A 276 -10.81 7.38 6.59
N ALA A 277 -10.97 7.04 7.86
CA ALA A 277 -10.96 8.02 8.94
C ALA A 277 -10.17 7.53 10.16
N THR A 278 -9.68 8.48 10.95
CA THR A 278 -9.03 8.26 12.24
C THR A 278 -9.38 9.39 13.20
N MET A 279 -8.98 9.25 14.46
CA MET A 279 -9.18 10.23 15.51
C MET A 279 -7.83 10.54 16.17
N ALA A 280 -7.42 11.81 16.15
CA ALA A 280 -6.28 12.27 16.93
C ALA A 280 -6.77 12.98 18.21
N THR A 281 -6.04 12.80 19.31
CA THR A 281 -6.32 13.45 20.60
C THR A 281 -5.21 14.44 20.90
N LEU A 282 -5.55 15.73 20.97
CA LEU A 282 -4.62 16.78 21.36
C LEU A 282 -4.77 17.06 22.85
N HIS A 283 -3.67 16.98 23.57
CA HIS A 283 -3.57 17.43 24.95
C HIS A 283 -2.91 18.80 24.96
N VAL A 284 -3.60 19.79 25.50
CA VAL A 284 -3.14 21.17 25.62
C VAL A 284 -2.89 21.45 27.10
N ARG A 285 -1.76 22.06 27.41
CA ARG A 285 -1.43 22.55 28.75
C ARG A 285 -1.08 24.02 28.68
N PHE A 286 -1.56 24.80 29.65
CA PHE A 286 -1.17 26.18 29.85
C PHE A 286 -0.64 26.37 31.27
N ASP A 287 0.60 26.82 31.34
CA ASP A 287 1.28 27.21 32.57
C ASP A 287 1.25 28.74 32.66
N PRO A 288 0.45 29.31 33.59
CA PRO A 288 0.34 30.75 33.74
C PRO A 288 1.63 31.36 34.28
N ASP A 289 1.87 32.65 33.98
CA ASP A 289 2.98 33.41 34.58
C ASP A 289 2.63 33.88 36.00
N HIS A 290 1.33 34.03 36.31
CA HIS A 290 0.78 34.42 37.61
C HIS A 290 -0.45 33.57 37.99
N GLU A 291 -0.65 33.27 39.28
CA GLU A 291 -1.67 32.29 39.73
C GLU A 291 -3.14 32.64 39.40
N HIS A 292 -3.46 33.93 39.27
CA HIS A 292 -4.82 34.41 38.95
C HIS A 292 -5.12 34.49 37.45
N GLN A 293 -4.17 34.07 36.61
CA GLN A 293 -4.27 34.22 35.17
C GLN A 293 -5.08 33.08 34.55
N THR A 294 -6.15 33.43 33.85
CA THR A 294 -6.98 32.47 33.13
C THR A 294 -6.29 32.00 31.85
N PRO A 295 -6.55 30.75 31.41
CA PRO A 295 -5.95 30.21 30.19
C PRO A 295 -6.42 30.96 28.93
N PRO A 296 -5.62 30.93 27.84
CA PRO A 296 -6.00 31.53 26.57
C PRO A 296 -7.22 30.83 25.97
N LYS A 297 -8.07 31.59 25.27
CA LYS A 297 -9.20 31.02 24.52
C LYS A 297 -8.68 30.29 23.30
N LEU A 298 -8.97 28.99 23.19
CA LEU A 298 -8.64 28.22 22.00
C LEU A 298 -9.48 28.70 20.81
N GLY A 299 -8.91 28.65 19.62
CA GLY A 299 -9.46 29.23 18.40
C GLY A 299 -9.83 28.17 17.37
N CYS A 300 -9.32 28.33 16.16
CA CYS A 300 -9.43 27.35 15.09
C CYS A 300 -8.29 26.32 15.15
N LEU A 301 -8.62 25.10 14.76
CA LEU A 301 -7.73 23.98 14.52
C LEU A 301 -7.70 23.66 13.02
N TRP A 302 -6.51 23.52 12.44
CA TRP A 302 -6.33 23.11 11.05
C TRP A 302 -5.54 21.82 10.97
N THR A 303 -5.93 20.95 10.05
CA THR A 303 -5.30 19.66 9.81
C THR A 303 -4.89 19.52 8.34
N LYS A 304 -3.66 19.09 8.10
CA LYS A 304 -3.15 18.76 6.77
C LYS A 304 -2.51 17.38 6.80
N LEU A 305 -2.68 16.61 5.74
CA LEU A 305 -1.93 15.39 5.49
C LEU A 305 -0.74 15.73 4.61
N LYS A 306 0.47 15.41 5.06
CA LYS A 306 1.67 15.40 4.22
C LYS A 306 1.91 13.98 3.75
N VAL A 307 2.07 13.83 2.44
CA VAL A 307 2.32 12.56 1.79
C VAL A 307 3.74 12.60 1.26
N ASN A 308 4.65 11.86 1.90
CA ASN A 308 6.06 11.82 1.54
C ASN A 308 6.35 10.60 0.67
N THR A 309 6.86 10.81 -0.54
CA THR A 309 7.45 9.76 -1.39
C THR A 309 8.95 9.93 -1.37
N PHE A 310 9.63 8.97 -0.76
CA PHE A 310 11.08 8.88 -0.81
C PHE A 310 11.49 7.99 -1.96
N PHE A 311 12.52 8.41 -2.70
CA PHE A 311 13.00 7.67 -3.86
C PHE A 311 14.50 7.80 -4.00
N GLY A 312 15.14 6.79 -4.57
CA GLY A 312 16.58 6.78 -4.80
C GLY A 312 16.96 6.04 -6.06
N ILE A 313 18.13 6.35 -6.60
CA ILE A 313 18.80 5.54 -7.63
C ILE A 313 19.75 4.50 -7.02
N GLU A 314 19.92 4.56 -5.70
CA GLU A 314 20.61 3.57 -4.89
C GLU A 314 19.69 3.09 -3.78
N PRO A 315 19.84 1.84 -3.30
CA PRO A 315 18.99 1.34 -2.24
C PRO A 315 19.08 2.12 -0.92
N TRP A 316 17.99 2.13 -0.18
CA TRP A 316 17.94 2.69 1.18
C TRP A 316 18.50 1.69 2.19
N SER A 317 19.57 2.03 2.91
CA SER A 317 20.10 1.16 3.97
C SER A 317 19.35 1.32 5.31
N ASP A 318 18.45 2.29 5.40
CA ASP A 318 17.67 2.64 6.59
C ASP A 318 16.28 3.17 6.22
N PHE A 319 15.39 3.28 7.19
CA PHE A 319 14.09 3.91 6.98
C PHE A 319 14.29 5.38 6.59
N PRO A 320 13.72 5.83 5.46
CA PRO A 320 13.92 7.19 5.00
C PRO A 320 13.24 8.17 5.95
N SER A 321 13.95 9.24 6.29
CA SER A 321 13.41 10.36 7.04
C SER A 321 13.78 11.69 6.38
N ARG A 322 12.93 12.69 6.58
CA ARG A 322 13.22 14.06 6.17
C ARG A 322 14.26 14.64 7.13
N SER A 323 15.51 14.59 6.70
CA SER A 323 16.64 15.18 7.44
C SER A 323 17.45 16.10 6.54
N SER A 324 18.22 16.98 7.18
CA SER A 324 19.21 17.83 6.53
C SER A 324 20.20 17.02 5.68
N LYS A 325 20.52 15.77 6.07
CA LYS A 325 21.39 14.86 5.31
C LYS A 325 20.80 14.49 3.94
N LEU A 326 19.48 14.30 3.87
CA LEU A 326 18.80 13.97 2.62
C LEU A 326 18.85 15.14 1.63
N ALA A 327 18.83 16.38 2.11
CA ALA A 327 18.91 17.57 1.26
C ALA A 327 20.23 17.67 0.46
N TRP A 328 21.31 17.08 0.97
CA TRP A 328 22.62 17.06 0.32
C TRP A 328 22.90 15.76 -0.45
N ASN A 329 21.94 14.83 -0.52
CA ASN A 329 22.12 13.57 -1.22
C ASN A 329 21.70 13.70 -2.70
N TYR A 330 22.63 13.42 -3.63
CA TYR A 330 22.36 13.50 -5.07
C TYR A 330 21.73 12.24 -5.67
N ASN A 331 21.67 11.16 -4.91
CA ASN A 331 21.17 9.85 -5.33
C ASN A 331 19.84 9.48 -4.66
N LYS A 332 19.33 10.32 -3.76
CA LYS A 332 18.09 10.13 -3.02
C LYS A 332 17.33 11.44 -2.94
N GLY A 333 16.00 11.36 -2.94
CA GLY A 333 15.12 12.51 -2.89
C GLY A 333 13.84 12.21 -2.12
N VAL A 334 13.13 13.29 -1.78
CA VAL A 334 11.78 13.23 -1.21
C VAL A 334 10.88 14.19 -1.96
N TYR A 335 9.72 13.71 -2.37
CA TYR A 335 8.63 14.52 -2.89
C TYR A 335 7.51 14.56 -1.85
N THR A 336 6.93 15.74 -1.64
CA THR A 336 5.86 15.92 -0.65
C THR A 336 4.66 16.60 -1.25
N ASP A 337 3.56 15.87 -1.30
CA ASP A 337 2.24 16.43 -1.55
C ASP A 337 1.58 16.79 -0.22
N THR A 338 0.76 17.83 -0.19
CA THR A 338 0.07 18.28 1.03
C THR A 338 -1.41 18.48 0.76
N LEU A 339 -2.23 17.66 1.41
CA LEU A 339 -3.68 17.75 1.36
C LEU A 339 -4.21 18.52 2.57
N CYS A 340 -5.04 19.53 2.33
CA CYS A 340 -5.82 20.16 3.39
C CYS A 340 -7.00 19.24 3.73
N LEU A 341 -7.15 18.87 5.01
CA LEU A 341 -8.19 17.95 5.46
C LEU A 341 -9.38 18.73 6.02
N ALA A 342 -9.25 19.27 7.24
CA ALA A 342 -10.33 19.97 7.92
C ALA A 342 -9.84 21.20 8.69
N SER A 343 -10.73 22.18 8.80
CA SER A 343 -10.63 23.35 9.68
C SER A 343 -11.81 23.33 10.65
N ARG A 344 -11.56 23.37 11.96
CA ARG A 344 -12.60 23.27 13.01
C ARG A 344 -12.45 24.39 14.03
N CYS A 345 -13.56 24.93 14.53
CA CYS A 345 -13.53 25.81 15.69
C CYS A 345 -13.51 24.96 16.97
N VAL A 346 -12.55 25.20 17.85
CA VAL A 346 -12.38 24.50 19.14
C VAL A 346 -12.48 25.46 20.32
N ALA A 347 -13.14 26.61 20.12
CA ALA A 347 -13.34 27.62 21.15
C ALA A 347 -14.22 27.18 22.32
N SER A 348 -14.97 26.09 22.16
CA SER A 348 -15.77 25.44 23.19
C SER A 348 -14.98 24.44 24.06
N ALA A 349 -13.69 24.20 23.75
CA ALA A 349 -12.86 23.31 24.55
C ALA A 349 -12.76 23.82 26.00
N THR A 350 -13.02 22.92 26.95
CA THR A 350 -13.06 23.24 28.37
C THR A 350 -11.69 23.09 28.99
N TRP A 351 -11.26 24.12 29.72
CA TRP A 351 -10.04 24.08 30.51
C TRP A 351 -10.33 23.52 31.90
N GLN A 352 -9.54 22.56 32.33
CA GLN A 352 -9.51 22.06 33.69
C GLN A 352 -8.36 22.72 34.43
N LYS A 353 -8.64 23.31 35.60
CA LYS A 353 -7.63 23.91 36.48
C LYS A 353 -7.09 22.85 37.42
N HIS A 354 -5.77 22.84 37.58
CA HIS A 354 -5.04 21.98 38.51
C HIS A 354 -4.23 22.84 39.45
N THR A 355 -4.24 22.52 40.75
CA THR A 355 -3.42 23.19 41.76
C THR A 355 -2.73 22.13 42.61
N THR A 356 -1.40 22.10 42.60
CA THR A 356 -0.60 21.14 43.38
C THR A 356 -0.22 21.78 44.72
N SER A 357 -0.46 21.07 45.83
CA SER A 357 -0.21 21.58 47.19
C SER A 357 1.27 21.48 47.64
N ALA A 358 2.16 20.89 46.83
CA ALA A 358 3.58 20.73 47.15
C ALA A 358 4.44 21.11 45.93
N PRO A 359 5.57 21.83 46.13
CA PRO A 359 6.46 22.18 45.03
C PRO A 359 7.01 20.90 44.38
N PRO A 360 7.06 20.82 43.04
CA PRO A 360 7.68 19.68 42.37
C PRO A 360 9.13 19.59 42.80
N SER A 361 9.54 18.43 43.35
CA SER A 361 10.92 18.19 43.74
C SER A 361 11.84 18.41 42.53
N PRO A 362 13.00 19.08 42.67
CA PRO A 362 13.90 19.36 41.54
C PRO A 362 14.47 18.09 40.88
N SER A 363 14.18 16.90 41.39
CA SER A 363 14.52 15.61 40.80
C SER A 363 13.57 15.13 39.69
N SER A 364 12.43 15.79 39.43
CA SER A 364 11.55 15.41 38.32
C SER A 364 11.95 15.97 36.95
N CYS A 365 13.07 16.69 36.85
CA CYS A 365 13.63 17.19 35.59
C CYS A 365 14.60 16.21 34.90
N SER A 366 14.82 15.02 35.46
CA SER A 366 15.58 13.97 34.79
C SER A 366 14.69 13.24 33.80
N SER A 367 14.85 13.56 32.51
CA SER A 367 14.43 12.73 31.37
C SER A 367 15.21 11.40 31.31
N SER A 368 15.29 10.69 32.43
CA SER A 368 15.92 9.38 32.53
C SER A 368 14.84 8.32 32.42
N ARG A 369 14.75 7.74 31.22
CA ARG A 369 14.20 6.42 30.87
C ARG A 369 13.43 5.73 32.02
N ARG A 370 12.11 5.84 32.03
CA ARG A 370 11.29 4.90 32.81
C ARG A 370 11.36 3.54 32.11
N SER A 371 11.75 2.51 32.87
CA SER A 371 11.79 1.11 32.42
C SER A 371 10.36 0.60 32.10
N SER A 372 10.27 -0.23 31.07
CA SER A 372 9.08 -0.61 30.30
C SER A 372 8.12 -1.62 30.97
N ILE A 373 7.98 -1.61 32.30
CA ILE A 373 7.18 -2.64 33.01
C ILE A 373 6.06 -2.06 33.92
N GLN A 374 5.91 -0.73 34.04
CA GLN A 374 4.84 -0.13 34.85
C GLN A 374 4.02 0.89 34.05
N SER A 375 3.12 0.39 33.22
CA SER A 375 2.12 1.15 32.49
C SER A 375 0.76 1.12 33.21
N ASN A 376 0.60 1.93 34.26
CA ASN A 376 -0.72 2.43 34.66
C ASN A 376 -0.79 3.90 34.21
N TRP A 377 -1.44 4.11 33.07
CA TRP A 377 -1.53 5.37 32.35
C TRP A 377 -2.57 6.26 33.03
N THR A 378 -2.15 7.33 33.69
CA THR A 378 -3.07 8.39 34.16
C THR A 378 -3.16 9.50 33.12
N ASP A 379 -4.39 9.99 32.90
CA ASP A 379 -4.92 10.93 31.89
C ASP A 379 -4.22 12.31 31.78
N GLY A 380 -3.08 12.53 32.46
CA GLY A 380 -2.35 13.80 32.50
C GLY A 380 -0.90 13.77 31.99
N SER A 381 -0.38 12.62 31.54
CA SER A 381 1.08 12.43 31.38
C SER A 381 1.69 12.86 30.03
N LEU A 382 0.90 13.16 28.98
CA LEU A 382 1.47 13.35 27.63
C LEU A 382 2.12 14.73 27.40
N VAL A 383 1.66 15.79 28.06
CA VAL A 383 2.19 17.14 27.83
C VAL A 383 3.33 17.48 28.79
N GLY A 384 3.37 16.83 29.97
CA GLY A 384 4.30 17.13 31.05
C GLY A 384 4.26 18.61 31.49
N PRO A 385 5.09 19.02 32.46
CA PRO A 385 5.33 20.43 32.75
C PRO A 385 5.96 21.17 31.57
N THR A 386 5.59 22.44 31.37
CA THR A 386 6.29 23.27 30.38
C THR A 386 7.64 23.73 30.92
N ALA A 387 8.56 24.11 30.04
CA ALA A 387 9.89 24.55 30.46
C ALA A 387 9.79 25.77 31.40
N CYS A 388 10.55 25.74 32.49
CA CYS A 388 10.57 26.77 33.54
C CYS A 388 9.27 26.89 34.36
N PHE A 389 8.41 25.86 34.37
CA PHE A 389 7.28 25.81 35.29
C PHE A 389 7.77 25.72 36.75
N THR A 390 7.49 26.77 37.53
CA THR A 390 7.84 26.89 38.95
C THR A 390 6.62 27.16 39.84
N GLY A 391 5.44 27.28 39.22
CA GLY A 391 4.20 27.55 39.94
C GLY A 391 3.50 26.29 40.43
N ASN A 392 2.42 26.50 41.19
CA ASN A 392 1.58 25.41 41.70
C ASN A 392 0.30 25.21 40.89
N THR A 393 -0.07 26.18 40.04
CA THR A 393 -1.31 26.13 39.25
C THR A 393 -1.02 25.98 37.77
N TYR A 394 -1.72 25.06 37.09
CA TYR A 394 -1.69 24.89 35.64
C TYR A 394 -3.07 24.52 35.11
N TYR A 395 -3.26 24.64 33.80
CA TYR A 395 -4.52 24.33 33.13
C TYR A 395 -4.31 23.29 32.03
N THR A 396 -5.25 22.36 31.87
CA THR A 396 -5.23 21.38 30.77
C THR A 396 -6.54 21.42 29.99
N ALA A 397 -6.48 21.08 28.70
CA ALA A 397 -7.65 20.86 27.86
C ALA A 397 -7.38 19.71 26.89
N THR A 398 -8.40 18.91 26.59
CA THR A 398 -8.32 17.80 25.64
C THR A 398 -9.22 18.10 24.44
N VAL A 399 -8.68 17.98 23.23
CA VAL A 399 -9.40 18.25 21.98
C VAL A 399 -9.36 16.99 21.10
N LEU A 400 -10.54 16.43 20.82
CA LEU A 400 -10.70 15.32 19.89
C LEU A 400 -10.79 15.85 18.45
N VAL A 401 -10.00 15.25 17.56
CA VAL A 401 -9.84 15.71 16.17
C VAL A 401 -10.18 14.55 15.23
N PRO A 402 -11.42 14.50 14.72
CA PRO A 402 -11.79 13.52 13.70
C PRO A 402 -11.19 13.94 12.36
N ILE A 403 -10.51 13.00 11.70
CA ILE A 403 -9.79 13.22 10.46
C ILE A 403 -10.25 12.17 9.45
N SER A 404 -10.60 12.61 8.24
CA SER A 404 -11.03 11.72 7.15
C SER A 404 -10.25 12.05 5.88
N LEU A 405 -9.90 11.02 5.10
CA LEU A 405 -9.20 11.15 3.85
C LEU A 405 -10.16 11.57 2.72
N PRO A 406 -9.84 12.62 1.94
CA PRO A 406 -10.62 13.02 0.79
C PRO A 406 -10.75 11.90 -0.26
N SER A 407 -11.97 11.65 -0.74
CA SER A 407 -12.28 10.57 -1.70
C SER A 407 -11.80 10.83 -3.14
N HIS A 408 -11.43 12.06 -3.47
CA HIS A 408 -10.95 12.45 -4.81
C HIS A 408 -9.46 12.17 -5.05
N LYS A 409 -8.79 11.49 -4.10
CA LYS A 409 -7.39 11.06 -4.19
C LYS A 409 -7.33 9.55 -3.99
N ALA A 410 -6.33 8.92 -4.61
CA ALA A 410 -5.96 7.55 -4.32
C ALA A 410 -4.86 7.54 -3.26
N TYR A 411 -4.94 6.62 -2.30
CA TYR A 411 -3.94 6.46 -1.26
C TYR A 411 -3.31 5.08 -1.41
N ALA A 412 -2.00 5.00 -1.17
CA ALA A 412 -1.28 3.75 -1.06
C ALA A 412 -1.07 3.43 0.43
N PRO A 413 -1.00 2.15 0.82
CA PRO A 413 -0.48 1.78 2.13
C PRO A 413 0.92 2.38 2.36
N THR A 414 1.27 2.59 3.62
CA THR A 414 2.63 2.93 4.03
C THR A 414 3.54 1.74 3.71
N PHE A 415 4.65 1.97 3.01
CA PHE A 415 5.54 0.90 2.60
C PHE A 415 6.98 1.38 2.46
N HIS A 416 7.90 0.41 2.55
CA HIS A 416 9.33 0.60 2.35
C HIS A 416 9.86 -0.47 1.41
N SER A 417 10.53 -0.05 0.34
CA SER A 417 11.22 -0.93 -0.60
C SER A 417 12.62 -0.40 -0.86
N CYS A 418 13.48 -1.21 -1.49
CA CYS A 418 14.86 -0.86 -1.81
C CYS A 418 15.00 0.56 -2.37
N LEU A 419 14.16 0.95 -3.34
CA LEU A 419 14.30 2.23 -4.06
C LEU A 419 13.24 3.28 -3.69
N ILE A 420 12.04 2.87 -3.27
CA ILE A 420 10.89 3.76 -3.05
C ILE A 420 10.26 3.48 -1.70
N SER A 421 9.90 4.52 -0.95
CA SER A 421 9.05 4.41 0.24
C SER A 421 7.95 5.46 0.20
N ARG A 422 6.81 5.16 0.83
CA ARG A 422 5.71 6.12 1.03
C ARG A 422 5.35 6.18 2.51
N THR A 423 5.40 7.37 3.10
CA THR A 423 4.99 7.63 4.49
C THR A 423 4.05 8.83 4.57
N TYR A 424 3.34 8.95 5.70
CA TYR A 424 2.33 9.97 5.92
C TYR A 424 2.54 10.67 7.26
N SER A 425 2.23 11.97 7.31
CA SER A 425 2.22 12.72 8.56
C SER A 425 1.08 13.74 8.62
N LEU A 426 0.60 13.99 9.83
CA LEU A 426 -0.45 14.96 10.13
C LEU A 426 0.17 16.23 10.68
N ASP A 427 0.03 17.32 9.94
CA ASP A 427 0.34 18.67 10.43
C ASP A 427 -0.92 19.24 11.08
N ILE A 428 -0.90 19.35 12.40
CA ILE A 428 -2.02 19.85 13.20
C ILE A 428 -1.62 21.19 13.81
N SER A 429 -2.33 22.25 13.44
CA SER A 429 -2.09 23.60 13.91
C SER A 429 -3.28 24.11 14.73
N LEU A 430 -3.02 24.57 15.95
CA LEU A 430 -4.01 25.13 16.87
C LEU A 430 -3.76 26.63 17.04
N SER A 431 -4.80 27.45 16.88
CA SER A 431 -4.75 28.86 17.27
C SER A 431 -5.32 29.12 18.65
N TYR A 432 -4.84 30.17 19.30
CA TYR A 432 -5.29 30.59 20.63
C TYR A 432 -5.12 32.11 20.82
N ASN A 433 -5.95 32.67 21.69
CA ASN A 433 -6.00 34.10 21.99
C ASN A 433 -5.85 34.34 23.51
N PRO A 434 -4.86 35.12 23.97
CA PRO A 434 -4.57 35.35 25.39
C PRO A 434 -5.49 36.37 26.09
N SER A 435 -6.54 36.87 25.42
CA SER A 435 -7.50 37.81 26.01
C SER A 435 -8.89 37.57 25.43
N SER A 436 -9.92 37.58 26.27
CA SER A 436 -11.32 37.63 25.84
C SER A 436 -11.87 39.06 25.72
N SER A 437 -11.15 40.08 26.23
CA SER A 437 -11.72 41.41 26.54
C SER A 437 -10.98 42.61 25.91
N SER A 438 -10.03 42.40 24.99
CA SER A 438 -9.28 43.50 24.37
C SER A 438 -9.49 43.53 22.85
N THR A 439 -9.61 44.74 22.28
CA THR A 439 -9.80 45.01 20.85
C THR A 439 -8.55 44.74 19.99
N PHE A 440 -7.37 44.54 20.60
CA PHE A 440 -6.09 44.33 19.90
C PHE A 440 -5.40 43.01 20.29
N THR A 441 -6.04 41.86 20.01
CA THR A 441 -5.43 40.54 20.25
C THR A 441 -4.83 39.96 18.97
N THR A 442 -3.51 39.77 18.93
CA THR A 442 -2.87 38.98 17.87
C THR A 442 -3.14 37.49 18.11
N ARG A 443 -3.80 36.85 17.15
CA ARG A 443 -3.99 35.38 17.13
C ARG A 443 -2.62 34.70 17.08
N GLN A 444 -2.37 33.79 18.01
CA GLN A 444 -1.14 32.99 18.07
C GLN A 444 -1.44 31.55 17.64
N THR A 445 -0.41 30.84 17.18
CA THR A 445 -0.54 29.46 16.68
C THR A 445 0.57 28.57 17.23
N ILE A 446 0.25 27.29 17.43
CA ILE A 446 1.17 26.22 17.81
C ILE A 446 0.86 24.98 16.97
N SER A 447 1.89 24.25 16.55
CA SER A 447 1.74 23.18 15.55
C SER A 447 2.52 21.92 15.93
N LEU A 448 1.94 20.77 15.60
CA LEU A 448 2.51 19.42 15.70
C LEU A 448 2.67 18.82 14.30
N CYS A 449 3.61 17.88 14.15
CA CYS A 449 3.80 17.07 12.95
C CYS A 449 3.89 15.61 13.38
N ILE A 450 2.79 14.87 13.26
CA ILE A 450 2.61 13.56 13.89
C ILE A 450 2.67 12.48 12.80
N PRO A 451 3.46 11.40 12.94
CA PRO A 451 3.41 10.30 12.00
C PRO A 451 2.02 9.67 11.99
N VAL A 452 1.55 9.23 10.83
CA VAL A 452 0.33 8.43 10.71
C VAL A 452 0.57 7.34 9.69
N GLN A 453 -0.01 6.16 9.94
CA GLN A 453 0.05 5.07 8.99
C GLN A 453 -1.19 5.06 8.11
N VAL A 454 -1.02 4.57 6.88
CA VAL A 454 -2.10 4.19 5.99
C VAL A 454 -1.92 2.69 5.74
N THR A 455 -2.96 1.89 5.96
CA THR A 455 -2.90 0.44 5.78
C THR A 455 -3.89 0.00 4.71
N GLY A 456 -3.63 -1.13 4.06
CA GLY A 456 -4.66 -1.88 3.35
C GLY A 456 -5.85 -2.20 4.26
N GLN A 457 -6.97 -2.58 3.66
CA GLN A 457 -8.17 -2.95 4.43
C GLN A 457 -7.92 -4.19 5.28
N GLU A 458 -7.25 -5.18 4.68
CA GLU A 458 -7.04 -6.48 5.28
C GLU A 458 -5.69 -6.48 6.00
N SER A 459 -5.72 -6.97 7.23
CA SER A 459 -4.52 -7.34 7.97
C SER A 459 -3.87 -8.52 7.25
N LEU A 460 -2.57 -8.43 6.99
CA LEU A 460 -1.79 -9.51 6.37
C LEU A 460 -1.95 -10.80 7.18
N THR A 461 -1.82 -10.69 8.51
CA THR A 461 -2.03 -11.82 9.43
C THR A 461 -3.43 -12.44 9.28
N ALA A 462 -4.47 -11.62 9.11
CA ALA A 462 -5.83 -12.11 8.91
C ALA A 462 -6.03 -12.80 7.56
N VAL A 463 -5.46 -12.26 6.47
CA VAL A 463 -5.52 -12.86 5.13
C VAL A 463 -4.83 -14.23 5.15
N VAL A 464 -3.63 -14.31 5.71
CA VAL A 464 -2.89 -15.58 5.83
C VAL A 464 -3.69 -16.60 6.65
N ALA A 465 -4.27 -16.20 7.78
CA ALA A 465 -5.07 -17.10 8.61
C ALA A 465 -6.33 -17.60 7.89
N ASN A 466 -7.03 -16.72 7.15
CA ASN A 466 -8.21 -17.09 6.39
C ASN A 466 -7.88 -18.06 5.25
N ARG A 467 -6.82 -17.78 4.48
CA ARG A 467 -6.35 -18.67 3.41
C ARG A 467 -5.88 -20.02 3.94
N ALA A 468 -5.22 -20.07 5.09
CA ALA A 468 -4.83 -21.32 5.73
C ALA A 468 -6.05 -22.17 6.15
N ARG A 469 -7.12 -21.54 6.64
CA ARG A 469 -8.38 -22.22 6.97
C ARG A 469 -9.08 -22.75 5.71
N GLU A 470 -9.13 -21.95 4.64
CA GLU A 470 -9.70 -22.37 3.35
C GLU A 470 -8.96 -23.60 2.79
N ALA A 471 -7.62 -23.57 2.78
CA ALA A 471 -6.80 -24.69 2.34
C ALA A 471 -7.02 -25.95 3.20
N SER A 472 -7.13 -25.78 4.52
CA SER A 472 -7.41 -26.91 5.44
C SER A 472 -8.79 -27.52 5.18
N ALA A 473 -9.80 -26.70 4.93
CA ALA A 473 -11.15 -27.15 4.59
C ALA A 473 -11.19 -27.88 3.24
N GLN A 474 -10.46 -27.40 2.24
CA GLN A 474 -10.32 -28.07 0.93
C GLN A 474 -9.61 -29.43 1.07
N SER A 475 -8.55 -29.50 1.87
CA SER A 475 -7.87 -30.78 2.15
C SER A 475 -8.80 -31.77 2.84
N ALA A 476 -9.55 -31.33 3.86
CA ALA A 476 -10.50 -32.19 4.56
C ALA A 476 -11.61 -32.70 3.64
N ALA A 477 -12.12 -31.87 2.73
CA ALA A 477 -13.11 -32.28 1.73
C ALA A 477 -12.54 -33.27 0.70
N ALA A 478 -11.27 -33.09 0.29
CA ALA A 478 -10.58 -34.05 -0.56
C ALA A 478 -10.38 -35.39 0.15
N ASP A 479 -9.93 -35.35 1.41
CA ASP A 479 -9.75 -36.56 2.23
C ASP A 479 -11.08 -37.29 2.42
N GLU A 480 -12.19 -36.58 2.67
CA GLU A 480 -13.55 -37.14 2.73
C GLU A 480 -13.94 -37.81 1.40
N PHE A 481 -13.63 -37.21 0.26
CA PHE A 481 -13.87 -37.81 -1.06
C PHE A 481 -13.12 -39.15 -1.24
N PHE A 482 -11.92 -39.28 -0.66
CA PHE A 482 -11.14 -40.52 -0.70
C PHE A 482 -11.40 -41.46 0.48
N THR A 483 -12.31 -41.12 1.40
CA THR A 483 -12.74 -42.08 2.43
C THR A 483 -13.54 -43.21 1.76
N PRO A 484 -13.13 -44.48 1.94
CA PRO A 484 -13.90 -45.60 1.41
C PRO A 484 -15.28 -45.61 2.04
N ARG A 485 -16.31 -45.35 1.23
CA ARG A 485 -17.70 -45.54 1.66
C ARG A 485 -17.86 -47.02 1.96
N VAL A 486 -18.10 -47.36 3.22
CA VAL A 486 -18.44 -48.72 3.61
C VAL A 486 -19.79 -49.03 2.96
N ILE A 487 -19.75 -49.75 1.84
CA ILE A 487 -20.93 -50.42 1.28
C ILE A 487 -21.19 -51.57 2.23
N THR A 488 -21.92 -51.30 3.29
CA THR A 488 -22.44 -52.35 4.16
C THR A 488 -23.29 -53.23 3.26
N PRO A 489 -23.04 -54.55 3.17
CA PRO A 489 -23.96 -55.43 2.47
C PRO A 489 -25.36 -55.19 3.05
N PRO A 490 -26.40 -55.04 2.21
CA PRO A 490 -27.75 -54.81 2.68
C PRO A 490 -28.10 -55.87 3.72
N SER A 491 -28.81 -55.48 4.79
CA SER A 491 -29.17 -56.43 5.85
C SER A 491 -29.87 -57.65 5.23
N PRO A 492 -29.69 -58.86 5.78
CA PRO A 492 -30.24 -60.09 5.21
C PRO A 492 -31.76 -60.05 5.01
N GLU A 493 -32.44 -59.11 5.65
CA GLU A 493 -33.85 -58.75 5.48
C GLU A 493 -34.20 -58.26 4.06
N TYR A 494 -33.23 -57.64 3.37
CA TYR A 494 -33.33 -57.14 2.00
C TYR A 494 -32.63 -58.05 0.98
N VAL A 495 -31.87 -59.06 1.44
CA VAL A 495 -31.23 -60.08 0.59
C VAL A 495 -32.26 -61.16 0.24
N GLY A 496 -33.17 -60.81 -0.68
CA GLY A 496 -34.21 -61.75 -1.15
C GLY A 496 -35.33 -61.12 -1.96
N GLN A 497 -35.45 -59.79 -1.99
CA GLN A 497 -36.50 -59.09 -2.74
C GLN A 497 -36.03 -58.44 -4.04
N ALA A 498 -34.82 -58.74 -4.52
CA ALA A 498 -34.38 -58.36 -5.85
C ALA A 498 -35.05 -59.25 -6.91
N ARG A 499 -36.34 -59.04 -7.17
CA ARG A 499 -36.92 -59.37 -8.47
C ARG A 499 -36.29 -58.39 -9.48
N LEU A 500 -35.47 -58.91 -10.36
CA LEU A 500 -35.08 -58.23 -11.60
C LEU A 500 -36.37 -57.99 -12.41
N GLU A 501 -36.97 -56.82 -12.27
CA GLU A 501 -37.82 -56.29 -13.33
C GLU A 501 -36.90 -55.93 -14.50
N ALA A 502 -37.01 -56.73 -15.55
CA ALA A 502 -36.32 -56.51 -16.81
C ALA A 502 -36.84 -55.22 -17.44
N SER A 503 -36.15 -54.11 -17.21
CA SER A 503 -36.24 -52.93 -18.05
C SER A 503 -34.83 -52.43 -18.41
N ALA A 504 -34.13 -53.20 -19.24
CA ALA A 504 -32.97 -52.72 -19.97
C ALA A 504 -33.33 -52.61 -21.47
N PRO A 505 -33.00 -51.50 -22.15
CA PRO A 505 -33.24 -51.32 -23.58
C PRO A 505 -32.49 -52.35 -24.43
N PRO A 506 -33.06 -52.83 -25.54
CA PRO A 506 -32.53 -53.96 -26.29
C PRO A 506 -31.49 -53.49 -27.31
N GLU A 507 -30.21 -53.42 -26.94
CA GLU A 507 -29.15 -53.32 -27.97
C GLU A 507 -27.75 -53.83 -27.54
N TYR A 508 -27.65 -54.69 -26.53
CA TYR A 508 -26.34 -55.23 -26.09
C TYR A 508 -26.36 -56.70 -25.65
N LEU A 509 -27.24 -57.53 -26.22
CA LEU A 509 -27.35 -58.97 -25.92
C LEU A 509 -26.91 -59.90 -27.06
N SER A 510 -26.11 -59.44 -28.03
CA SER A 510 -25.66 -60.26 -29.17
C SER A 510 -24.19 -60.67 -29.15
N LEU A 511 -23.44 -60.45 -28.06
CA LEU A 511 -22.00 -60.79 -28.00
C LEU A 511 -21.58 -61.81 -26.93
N LEU A 512 -22.53 -62.54 -26.33
CA LEU A 512 -22.20 -63.53 -25.30
C LEU A 512 -22.93 -64.87 -25.51
N THR A 513 -22.69 -65.54 -26.64
CA THR A 513 -22.92 -66.98 -26.77
C THR A 513 -22.12 -67.58 -27.94
N THR A 514 -20.83 -67.82 -27.73
CA THR A 514 -20.07 -68.86 -28.46
C THR A 514 -18.83 -69.28 -27.65
N SER A 515 -18.97 -70.30 -26.79
CA SER A 515 -17.99 -71.40 -26.61
C SER A 515 -18.44 -72.38 -25.51
N ALA A 516 -18.24 -73.68 -25.78
CA ALA A 516 -18.63 -74.89 -25.05
C ALA A 516 -20.12 -75.25 -25.13
N HIS A 517 -20.59 -76.27 -25.87
CA HIS A 517 -19.99 -77.52 -26.37
C HIS A 517 -20.32 -77.78 -27.84
#